data_AF-A0A502FTR6-F1
#
_entry.id   AF-A0A502FTR6-F1
#
_cell.length_a   1.000
_cell.length_b   1.000
_cell.length_c   1.000
_cell.angle_alpha   90.00
_cell.angle_beta   90.00
_cell.angle_gamma   90.00
#
_symmetry.space_group_name_H-M   'P 1'
#
loop_
_entity.id
_entity.type
_entity.pdbx_description
1 polymer ?
#
loop_
_entity_poly.entity_id
_entity_poly.type
_entity_poly.pdbx_seq_one_letter_code
_entity_poly.pdbx_strand_id
1 'polypeptide(L)'
;MRWRWRWWVAEDAVRTTILEVLRPKVEQAGLSVEALAEQDLVGLGIIDSLDVMTLIAEVERRTGSAFLWDLFDAEEGLSVSALAAAFQAK
;
A
#
# COMPACT_ATOMS: atom_id res chain seq x y z
N MET A 1 -28.01 7.60 -12.13
CA MET A 1 -27.25 6.49 -11.50
C MET A 1 -25.85 6.43 -12.13
N ARG A 2 -24.83 7.05 -11.51
CA ARG A 2 -23.50 7.19 -12.14
C ARG A 2 -22.37 7.36 -11.11
N TRP A 3 -22.25 6.45 -10.12
CA TRP A 3 -21.27 6.65 -9.03
C TRP A 3 -20.53 5.37 -8.58
N ARG A 4 -20.65 4.24 -9.29
CA ARG A 4 -20.06 2.97 -8.83
C ARG A 4 -18.69 2.62 -9.46
N TRP A 5 -18.24 3.37 -10.47
CA TRP A 5 -17.00 3.06 -11.22
C TRP A 5 -15.74 3.75 -10.68
N ARG A 6 -15.89 4.90 -10.02
CA ARG A 6 -14.75 5.73 -9.61
C ARG A 6 -13.95 5.12 -8.44
N TRP A 7 -14.63 4.36 -7.59
CA TRP A 7 -14.07 3.72 -6.39
C TRP A 7 -13.12 2.57 -6.71
N TRP A 8 -13.48 1.71 -7.68
CA TRP A 8 -12.64 0.59 -8.11
C TRP A 8 -11.35 1.06 -8.79
N VAL A 9 -11.43 2.13 -9.61
CA VAL A 9 -10.25 2.71 -10.27
C VAL A 9 -9.30 3.36 -9.25
N ALA A 10 -9.83 3.98 -8.20
CA ALA A 10 -9.01 4.57 -7.14
C ALA A 10 -8.31 3.51 -6.29
N GLU A 11 -9.00 2.41 -5.95
CA GLU A 11 -8.41 1.27 -5.23
C GLU A 11 -7.28 0.63 -6.05
N ASP A 12 -7.51 0.38 -7.35
CA ASP A 12 -6.49 -0.19 -8.23
C ASP A 12 -5.30 0.77 -8.43
N ALA A 13 -5.55 2.09 -8.48
CA ALA A 13 -4.48 3.08 -8.59
C ALA A 13 -3.60 3.15 -7.33
N VAL A 14 -4.21 3.09 -6.14
CA VAL A 14 -3.47 3.04 -4.86
C VAL A 14 -2.66 1.76 -4.77
N ARG A 15 -3.29 0.60 -5.02
CA ARG A 15 -2.60 -0.70 -4.98
C ARG A 15 -1.41 -0.73 -5.94
N THR A 16 -1.61 -0.26 -7.18
CA THR A 16 -0.54 -0.16 -8.18
C THR A 16 0.59 0.74 -7.70
N THR A 17 0.26 1.90 -7.13
CA THR A 17 1.27 2.85 -6.63
C THR A 17 2.06 2.26 -5.47
N ILE A 18 1.42 1.57 -4.52
CA ILE A 18 2.11 0.90 -3.41
C ILE A 18 3.12 -0.12 -3.96
N LEU A 19 2.70 -0.96 -4.91
CA LEU A 19 3.56 -1.98 -5.52
C LEU A 19 4.73 -1.35 -6.30
N GLU A 20 4.51 -0.23 -7.00
CA GLU A 20 5.57 0.51 -7.69
C GLU A 20 6.60 1.10 -6.73
N VAL A 21 6.17 1.65 -5.59
CA VAL A 21 7.06 2.21 -4.57
C VAL A 21 7.85 1.11 -3.86
N LEU A 22 7.23 -0.04 -3.61
CA LEU A 22 7.89 -1.19 -2.97
C LEU A 22 8.84 -1.94 -3.91
N ARG A 23 8.60 -1.91 -5.24
CA ARG A 23 9.34 -2.69 -6.24
C ARG A 23 10.87 -2.68 -6.05
N PRO A 24 11.55 -1.53 -5.86
CA PRO A 24 13.01 -1.53 -5.71
C PRO A 24 13.48 -2.35 -4.50
N LYS A 25 12.78 -2.27 -3.36
CA LYS A 25 13.10 -3.02 -2.14
C LYS A 25 12.83 -4.52 -2.31
N VAL A 26 11.74 -4.83 -3.00
CA VAL A 26 11.34 -6.20 -3.31
C VAL A 26 12.34 -6.90 -4.23
N GLU A 27 12.76 -6.21 -5.30
CA GLU A 27 13.78 -6.72 -6.22
C GLU A 27 15.14 -6.88 -5.54
N GLN A 28 15.52 -5.95 -4.65
CA GLN A 28 16.73 -6.07 -3.83
C GLN A 28 16.70 -7.27 -2.88
N ALA A 29 15.52 -7.64 -2.38
CA ALA A 29 15.31 -8.84 -1.57
C ALA A 29 15.24 -10.14 -2.40
N GLY A 30 15.32 -10.06 -3.74
CA GLY A 30 15.20 -11.21 -4.64
C GLY A 30 13.79 -11.80 -4.72
N LEU A 31 12.78 -11.02 -4.34
CA LEU A 31 11.37 -11.42 -4.38
C LEU A 31 10.66 -10.86 -5.62
N SER A 32 9.50 -11.43 -5.94
CA SER A 32 8.61 -10.92 -6.98
C SER A 32 7.47 -10.13 -6.35
N VAL A 33 7.07 -9.04 -7.01
CA VAL A 33 6.02 -8.13 -6.54
C VAL A 33 4.65 -8.81 -6.51
N GLU A 34 4.42 -9.75 -7.42
CA GLU A 34 3.20 -10.55 -7.53
C GLU A 34 2.97 -11.46 -6.31
N ALA A 35 4.04 -11.83 -5.60
CA ALA A 35 3.97 -12.70 -4.42
C ALA A 35 3.60 -11.96 -3.13
N LEU A 36 3.56 -10.62 -3.13
CA LEU A 36 3.54 -9.81 -1.90
C LEU A 36 2.16 -9.33 -1.43
N ALA A 37 1.10 -9.52 -2.21
CA ALA A 37 -0.19 -8.88 -1.95
C ALA A 37 -0.71 -9.06 -0.50
N GLU A 38 -0.59 -10.29 0.02
CA GLU A 38 -1.06 -10.66 1.36
C GLU A 38 0.07 -11.03 2.32
N GLN A 39 1.32 -10.81 1.93
CA GLN A 39 2.45 -11.15 2.80
C GLN A 39 2.77 -10.00 3.76
N ASP A 40 3.25 -10.36 4.95
CA ASP A 40 3.73 -9.42 5.94
C ASP A 40 5.06 -8.81 5.48
N LEU A 41 5.01 -7.57 5.01
CA LEU A 41 6.16 -6.84 4.46
C LEU A 41 7.23 -6.58 5.53
N VAL A 42 6.84 -6.45 6.80
CA VAL A 42 7.77 -6.29 7.93
C VAL A 42 8.43 -7.62 8.25
N GLY A 43 7.66 -8.70 8.35
CA GLY A 43 8.16 -10.06 8.55
C GLY A 43 9.12 -10.53 7.45
N LEU A 44 8.93 -10.06 6.21
CA LEU A 44 9.83 -10.31 5.09
C LEU A 44 11.07 -9.39 5.06
N GLY A 45 11.16 -8.41 5.97
CA GLY A 45 12.27 -7.44 6.00
C GLY A 45 12.30 -6.50 4.80
N ILE A 46 11.18 -6.34 4.09
CA ILE A 46 11.07 -5.46 2.91
C ILE A 46 10.98 -4.00 3.36
N ILE A 47 10.29 -3.74 4.47
CA ILE A 47 10.14 -2.41 5.05
C ILE A 47 10.29 -2.45 6.57
N ASP A 48 10.77 -1.35 7.13
CA ASP A 48 10.70 -1.05 8.56
C ASP A 48 9.66 0.04 8.87
N SER A 49 9.53 0.42 10.14
CA SER A 49 8.59 1.46 10.58
C SER A 49 8.83 2.84 9.95
N LEU A 50 10.08 3.17 9.59
CA LEU A 50 10.42 4.45 8.95
C LEU A 50 10.07 4.42 7.46
N ASP A 51 10.30 3.27 6.82
CA ASP A 51 9.92 3.02 5.44
C ASP A 51 8.40 3.13 5.24
N VAL A 52 7.61 2.67 6.22
CA VAL A 52 6.13 2.79 6.18
C VAL A 52 5.69 4.24 6.07
N MET A 53 6.24 5.14 6.89
CA MET A 53 5.90 6.57 6.84
C MET A 53 6.26 7.19 5.48
N THR A 54 7.41 6.79 4.94
CA THR A 54 7.90 7.27 3.63
C THR A 54 7.03 6.75 2.48
N LEU A 55 6.65 5.48 2.54
CA LEU A 55 5.72 4.85 1.61
C LEU A 55 4.39 5.57 1.61
N ILE A 56 3.83 5.83 2.80
CA ILE A 56 2.52 6.47 2.93
C ILE A 56 2.54 7.84 2.27
N ALA A 57 3.50 8.69 2.65
CA ALA A 57 3.63 10.04 2.09
C ALA A 57 3.79 10.04 0.56
N GLU A 58 4.53 9.07 0.02
CA GLU A 58 4.73 8.95 -1.43
C GLU A 58 3.46 8.50 -2.16
N VAL A 59 2.69 7.58 -1.59
CA VAL A 59 1.40 7.15 -2.15
C VAL A 59 0.38 8.28 -2.10
N GLU A 60 0.28 9.03 -1.00
CA GLU A 60 -0.58 10.22 -0.90
C GLU A 60 -0.21 11.25 -1.99
N ARG A 61 1.08 11.52 -2.15
CA ARG A 61 1.59 12.48 -3.15
C ARG A 61 1.25 12.07 -4.59
N ARG A 62 1.31 10.77 -4.92
CA ARG A 62 1.07 10.27 -6.29
C ARG A 62 -0.40 10.08 -6.61
N THR A 63 -1.21 9.66 -5.65
CA THR A 63 -2.61 9.30 -5.87
C THR A 63 -3.58 10.43 -5.49
N GLY A 64 -3.17 11.34 -4.61
CA GLY A 64 -4.05 12.33 -3.99
C GLY A 64 -5.03 11.75 -2.96
N SER A 65 -4.93 10.45 -2.66
CA SER A 65 -5.68 9.80 -1.58
C SER A 65 -5.04 10.14 -0.23
N ALA A 66 -5.86 10.25 0.82
CA ALA A 66 -5.39 10.43 2.18
C ALA A 66 -5.34 9.09 2.90
N PHE A 67 -4.29 8.88 3.71
CA PHE A 67 -4.18 7.72 4.57
C PHE A 67 -4.99 7.90 5.86
N LEU A 68 -5.82 6.92 6.19
CA LEU A 68 -6.59 6.88 7.43
C LEU A 68 -5.93 5.95 8.45
N TRP A 69 -5.25 6.55 9.42
CA TRP A 69 -4.61 5.84 10.52
C TRP A 69 -5.60 5.00 11.35
N ASP A 70 -6.83 5.47 11.51
CA ASP A 70 -7.87 4.73 12.24
C ASP A 70 -8.30 3.42 11.55
N LEU A 71 -7.98 3.25 10.26
CA LEU A 71 -8.27 2.05 9.48
C LEU A 71 -7.04 1.16 9.30
N PHE A 72 -5.91 1.54 9.89
CA PHE A 72 -4.65 0.83 9.75
C PHE A 72 -4.22 0.23 11.09
N ASP A 73 -4.30 -1.09 11.18
CA ASP A 73 -3.74 -1.83 12.30
C ASP A 73 -2.37 -2.41 11.91
N ALA A 74 -1.31 -1.87 12.50
CA ALA A 74 0.05 -2.34 12.27
C ALA A 74 0.37 -3.63 13.05
N GLU A 75 -0.42 -3.97 14.08
CA GLU A 75 -0.20 -5.14 14.93
C GLU A 75 -0.68 -6.44 14.27
N GLU A 76 -1.68 -6.37 13.38
CA GLU A 76 -2.18 -7.53 12.61
C GLU A 76 -1.31 -7.89 11.39
N GLY A 77 -0.22 -7.14 11.15
CA GLY A 77 0.72 -7.37 10.07
C GLY A 77 0.51 -6.42 8.89
N LEU A 78 1.60 -6.12 8.19
CA LEU A 78 1.61 -5.04 7.21
C LEU A 78 1.65 -5.62 5.80
N SER A 79 0.48 -5.78 5.18
CA SER A 79 0.33 -6.23 3.79
C SER A 79 -0.02 -5.07 2.85
N VAL A 80 0.14 -5.31 1.54
CA VAL A 80 -0.27 -4.35 0.50
C VAL A 80 -1.78 -4.11 0.56
N SER A 81 -2.56 -5.16 0.80
CA SER A 81 -4.01 -5.05 0.94
C SER A 81 -4.44 -4.23 2.15
N ALA A 82 -3.77 -4.41 3.30
CA ALA A 82 -4.03 -3.61 4.51
C ALA A 82 -3.71 -2.12 4.28
N LEU A 83 -2.56 -1.83 3.65
CA LEU A 83 -2.21 -0.46 3.27
C LEU A 83 -3.24 0.14 2.31
N ALA A 84 -3.59 -0.57 1.25
CA ALA A 84 -4.54 -0.08 0.25
C ALA A 84 -5.93 0.20 0.84
N ALA A 85 -6.39 -0.61 1.80
CA ALA A 85 -7.63 -0.40 2.52
C ALA A 85 -7.60 0.91 3.36
N ALA A 86 -6.47 1.22 3.99
CA ALA A 86 -6.31 2.43 4.79
C ALA A 86 -6.25 3.73 3.96
N PHE A 87 -5.94 3.66 2.67
CA PHE A 87 -6.04 4.82 1.75
C PHE A 87 -7.47 5.12 1.27
N GLN A 88 -8.48 4.36 1.71
CA GLN A 88 -9.88 4.60 1.33
C GLN A 88 -10.50 5.75 2.13
N ALA A 89 -10.17 6.98 1.73
CA ALA A 89 -10.93 8.17 2.11
C ALA A 89 -10.97 9.22 1.01
N LYS A 90 -11.87 9.01 0.03
CA LYS A 90 -12.93 9.96 -0.36
C LYS A 90 -13.74 9.52 -1.57
#